data_AF-A0A962CIQ0-F1
#
_entry.id   AF-A0A962CIQ0-F1
#
_cell.length_a   1.000
_cell.length_b   1.000
_cell.length_c   1.000
_cell.angle_alpha   90.00
_cell.angle_beta   90.00
_cell.angle_gamma   90.00
#
_symmetry.space_group_name_H-M   'P 1'
#
loop_
_entity.id
_entity.type
_entity.pdbx_description
1 polymer ?
#
loop_
_entity_poly.entity_id
_entity_poly.type
_entity_poly.pdbx_seq_one_letter_code
_entity_poly.pdbx_strand_id
1 'polypeptide(L)' 'PVAHWVQRCPHGRAVERYVLADNGHAWPGGEAGSRRGDVPSTAIDATDVIWRFFADHPNPP' A
#
# COMPACT_ATOMS: atom_id res chain seq x y z
N PRO A 1 5.88 11.91 -1.21
CA PRO A 1 4.55 12.40 -1.62
C PRO A 1 3.54 11.24 -1.74
N VAL A 2 2.79 11.01 -0.68
CA VAL A 2 1.77 9.94 -0.61
C VAL A 2 0.42 10.62 -0.42
N ALA A 3 -0.52 10.37 -1.33
CA ALA A 3 -1.92 10.70 -1.11
C ALA A 3 -2.65 9.45 -0.60
N HIS A 4 -3.32 9.58 0.52
CA HIS A 4 -4.02 8.48 1.20
C HIS A 4 -5.50 8.81 1.35
N TRP A 5 -6.35 7.84 1.03
CA TRP A 5 -7.79 7.93 1.20
C TRP A 5 -8.31 6.69 1.90
N VAL A 6 -9.18 6.89 2.88
CA VAL A 6 -9.91 5.83 3.58
C VAL A 6 -11.38 5.91 3.20
N GLN A 7 -11.95 4.78 2.84
CA GLN A 7 -13.38 4.62 2.58
C GLN A 7 -13.93 3.54 3.50
N ARG A 8 -14.93 3.89 4.30
CA ARG A 8 -15.68 2.94 5.13
C ARG A 8 -16.93 2.51 4.35
N CYS A 9 -17.05 1.22 4.09
CA CYS A 9 -18.12 0.64 3.30
C CYS A 9 -19.14 -0.11 4.19
N PRO A 10 -20.38 -0.33 3.73
CA PRO A 10 -21.37 -1.11 4.48
C PRO A 10 -20.88 -2.51 4.83
N HIS A 11 -21.42 -3.09 5.91
CA HIS A 11 -21.07 -4.42 6.43
C HIS A 11 -19.60 -4.52 6.91
N GLY A 12 -19.07 -3.46 7.51
CA GLY A 12 -17.74 -3.49 8.15
C GLY A 12 -16.55 -3.56 7.18
N ARG A 13 -16.77 -3.35 5.89
CA ARG A 13 -15.71 -3.35 4.87
C ARG A 13 -14.98 -2.01 4.88
N ALA A 14 -13.69 -2.03 4.58
CA ALA A 14 -12.89 -0.83 4.35
C ALA A 14 -12.12 -0.94 3.03
N VAL A 15 -11.86 0.21 2.43
CA VAL A 15 -10.95 0.35 1.29
C VAL A 15 -10.00 1.49 1.62
N GLU A 16 -8.71 1.21 1.55
CA GLU A 16 -7.66 2.22 1.64
C GLU A 16 -6.92 2.32 0.31
N ARG A 17 -6.71 3.55 -0.15
CA ARG A 17 -5.97 3.83 -1.38
C ARG A 17 -4.76 4.70 -1.06
N TYR A 18 -3.59 4.24 -1.49
CA TYR A 18 -2.33 4.97 -1.41
C TYR A 18 -1.85 5.25 -2.83
N VAL A 19 -1.60 6.51 -3.17
CA VAL A 19 -1.03 6.93 -4.45
C VAL A 19 0.30 7.61 -4.20
N LEU A 20 1.35 7.07 -4.81
CA LEU A 20 2.70 7.58 -4.72
C LEU A 20 3.11 8.11 -6.09
N ALA A 21 3.31 9.43 -6.17
CA ALA A 21 3.64 10.10 -7.43
C ALA A 21 5.04 9.75 -7.95
N ASP A 22 5.90 9.21 -7.09
CA ASP A 22 7.33 8.97 -7.34
C ASP A 22 7.72 7.49 -7.38
N ASN A 23 6.77 6.56 -7.32
CA ASN A 23 7.08 5.14 -7.19
C ASN A 23 7.22 4.39 -8.52
N GLY A 24 6.59 4.87 -9.60
CA GLY A 24 6.50 4.12 -10.85
C GLY A 24 5.85 2.74 -10.65
N HIS A 25 6.25 1.77 -11.47
CA HIS A 25 5.85 0.36 -11.40
C HIS A 25 6.83 -0.44 -10.51
N ALA A 26 6.88 -0.10 -9.23
CA ALA A 26 7.69 -0.78 -8.22
C ALA A 26 6.89 -1.04 -6.92
N TRP A 27 7.47 -1.79 -5.98
CA TRP A 27 6.88 -2.00 -4.66
C TRP A 27 7.43 -1.00 -3.64
N PRO A 28 6.63 -0.04 -3.12
CA PRO A 28 7.14 0.97 -2.19
C PRO A 28 7.79 0.36 -0.94
N GLY A 29 8.98 0.85 -0.59
CA GLY A 29 9.79 0.35 0.52
C GLY A 29 10.55 -0.96 0.23
N GLY A 30 10.36 -1.55 -0.96
CA GLY A 30 11.09 -2.74 -1.40
C GLY A 30 12.35 -2.45 -2.21
N GLU A 31 12.79 -3.45 -2.96
CA GLU A 31 13.90 -3.34 -3.92
C GLU A 31 13.38 -3.28 -5.37
N ALA A 32 14.21 -2.78 -6.27
CA ALA A 32 13.89 -2.79 -7.70
C ALA A 32 13.78 -4.24 -8.21
N GLY A 33 12.67 -4.58 -8.88
CA GLY A 33 12.41 -5.95 -9.35
C GLY A 33 13.36 -6.43 -10.47
N SER A 34 14.15 -5.54 -11.05
CA SER A 34 15.25 -5.87 -11.96
C SER A 34 16.22 -4.69 -12.08
N ARG A 35 17.35 -4.89 -12.77
CA ARG A 35 18.31 -3.80 -13.08
C ARG A 35 17.72 -2.66 -13.94
N ARG A 36 16.60 -2.91 -14.61
CA ARG A 36 15.88 -1.91 -15.43
C ARG A 36 14.51 -1.54 -14.84
N GLY A 37 14.20 -2.04 -13.64
CA GLY A 37 12.96 -1.71 -12.95
C GLY A 37 13.00 -0.30 -12.39
N ASP A 38 11.82 0.27 -12.14
CA ASP A 38 11.70 1.55 -11.48
C ASP A 38 12.32 1.48 -10.07
N VAL A 39 12.91 2.59 -9.63
CA VAL A 39 13.42 2.73 -8.27
C VAL A 39 12.21 2.85 -7.35
N PRO A 40 12.04 1.93 -6.38
CA PRO A 40 10.89 2.01 -5.47
C PRO A 40 10.92 3.28 -4.62
N SER A 41 9.75 3.88 -4.40
CA SER A 41 9.62 4.99 -3.46
C SER A 41 9.88 4.49 -2.04
N THR A 42 10.59 5.29 -1.25
CA THR A 42 10.82 5.03 0.18
C THR A 42 9.82 5.75 1.08
N ALA A 43 8.79 6.37 0.49
CA ALA A 43 7.82 7.17 1.23
C ALA A 43 6.94 6.36 2.18
N ILE A 44 6.74 5.06 1.91
CA ILE A 44 6.08 4.09 2.81
C ILE A 44 6.73 2.71 2.64
N ASP A 45 6.57 1.85 3.65
CA ASP A 45 6.70 0.41 3.51
C ASP A 45 5.33 -0.18 3.14
N ALA A 46 5.15 -0.60 1.88
CA ALA A 46 3.88 -1.13 1.41
C ALA A 46 3.54 -2.52 2.01
N THR A 47 4.56 -3.27 2.43
CA THR A 47 4.37 -4.58 3.08
C THR A 47 3.73 -4.39 4.44
N ASP A 48 4.29 -3.50 5.27
CA ASP A 48 3.74 -3.18 6.59
C ASP A 48 2.33 -2.58 6.49
N VAL A 49 2.10 -1.69 5.52
CA VAL A 49 0.77 -1.08 5.28
C VAL A 49 -0.28 -2.15 4.99
N ILE A 50 0.01 -3.12 4.11
CA ILE A 50 -0.94 -4.18 3.76
C ILE A 50 -1.19 -5.11 4.95
N TRP A 51 -0.15 -5.52 5.68
CA TRP A 51 -0.34 -6.41 6.83
C TRP A 51 -1.12 -5.73 7.94
N ARG A 52 -0.88 -4.45 8.18
CA ARG A 52 -1.66 -3.66 9.14
C ARG A 52 -3.13 -3.58 8.72
N PHE A 53 -3.42 -3.36 7.44
CA PHE A 53 -4.79 -3.36 6.94
C PHE A 53 -5.53 -4.67 7.27
N PHE A 54 -4.90 -5.83 7.03
CA PHE A 54 -5.53 -7.11 7.36
C PHE A 54 -5.63 -7.40 8.85
N ALA A 55 -4.64 -6.97 9.66
CA ALA A 55 -4.71 -7.07 11.11
C ALA A 55 -5.87 -6.25 11.69
N ASP A 56 -6.12 -5.05 11.14
CA ASP A 56 -7.21 -4.16 11.55
C ASP A 56 -8.58 -4.58 10.97
N HIS A 57 -8.60 -5.45 9.93
CA HIS A 57 -9.81 -5.95 9.27
C HIS A 57 -9.79 -7.50 9.15
N PRO A 58 -9.80 -8.23 10.28
CA PRO A 58 -9.76 -9.69 10.24
C PRO A 58 -11.00 -10.26 9.54
N ASN A 59 -10.81 -11.33 8.77
CA ASN A 59 -11.95 -12.06 8.21
C ASN A 59 -12.75 -12.68 9.36
N PRO A 60 -14.04 -12.33 9.54
CA PRO A 60 -14.87 -12.95 10.56
C PRO A 60 -14.97 -14.47 10.32
N PRO A 61 -15.18 -15.26 11.38
CA PRO A 61 -15.32 -16.71 11.29
C PRO A 61 -16.53 -17.16 10.47
#